data_AF-A0A3N5JRT7-F1
#
_entry.id   AF-A0A3N5JRT7-F1
#
_cell.length_a   1.000
_cell.length_b   1.000
_cell.length_c   1.000
_cell.angle_alpha   90.00
_cell.angle_beta   90.00
_cell.angle_gamma   90.00
#
_symmetry.space_group_name_H-M   'P 1'
#
loop_
_entity.id
_entity.type
_entity.pdbx_description
1 polymer ?
#
loop_
_entity_poly.entity_id
_entity_poly.type
_entity_poly.pdbx_seq_one_letter_code
_entity_poly.pdbx_strand_id
1 'polypeptide(L)'
;MPMFIINEQGRILNMVTRENDILNQAIEAFQKETNLHIELGPEQLVLDNRRRIDAILRINLHGKTTEYWAEVKTTVTNITVGQLAHQFEDNPEKCLLITRYVQPQLAKALRDLHIQFIDTVGNAYIDDPPTLIYIRGNKPQPIFVFMPEEGMLGRAGIQVIFALLCKRELCNAPYRDIAEQAQVALGAVAKVMKDLAAQGFLIELNDKQRRLVRRKELLDKWLNAYAEKLRPKKFIDRYKATKPDFWQQAEIDRFDAQWGGEVAAYRLTRYLKPEIVTIYTRKPIHNLILNLKLRQD
;
A
#
# COMPACT_ATOMS: atom_id res chain seq x y z
N MET A 1 21.30 17.61 28.72
CA MET A 1 20.20 16.62 28.63
C MET A 1 19.97 16.28 27.17
N PRO A 2 20.19 15.02 26.75
CA PRO A 2 20.21 14.62 25.35
C PRO A 2 18.78 14.32 24.86
N MET A 3 18.33 15.03 23.82
CA MET A 3 17.01 14.85 23.17
C MET A 3 17.13 14.18 21.78
N PHE A 4 18.18 13.39 21.54
CA PHE A 4 18.44 12.72 20.25
C PHE A 4 18.30 11.18 20.29
N ILE A 5 18.03 10.57 21.45
CA ILE A 5 18.07 9.09 21.61
C ILE A 5 16.74 8.40 21.24
N ILE A 6 15.61 9.10 21.28
CA ILE A 6 14.27 8.47 21.18
C ILE A 6 13.94 8.00 19.75
N ASN A 7 14.38 8.73 18.71
CA ASN A 7 14.08 8.38 17.31
C ASN A 7 14.91 7.20 16.78
N GLU A 8 16.14 7.02 17.24
CA GLU A 8 16.98 5.89 16.85
C GLU A 8 16.52 4.61 17.55
N GLN A 9 16.19 4.68 18.84
CA GLN A 9 15.63 3.54 19.57
C GLN A 9 14.30 3.08 18.97
N GLY A 10 13.41 4.00 18.56
CA GLY A 10 12.17 3.65 17.88
C GLY A 10 12.37 3.04 16.48
N ARG A 11 13.40 3.46 15.74
CA ARG A 11 13.75 2.85 14.43
C ARG A 11 14.37 1.46 14.59
N ILE A 12 15.27 1.29 15.55
CA ILE A 12 15.92 0.02 15.85
C ILE A 12 14.88 -0.98 16.37
N LEU A 13 14.00 -0.57 17.28
CA LEU A 13 12.92 -1.43 17.79
C LEU A 13 11.98 -1.86 16.66
N ASN A 14 11.55 -0.92 15.79
CA ASN A 14 10.72 -1.26 14.62
C ASN A 14 11.42 -2.16 13.60
N MET A 15 12.74 -2.06 13.46
CA MET A 15 13.52 -2.92 12.56
C MET A 15 13.60 -4.34 13.11
N VAL A 16 13.89 -4.50 14.41
CA VAL A 16 13.90 -5.79 15.10
C VAL A 16 12.52 -6.46 15.06
N THR A 17 11.43 -5.71 15.26
CA THR A 17 10.07 -6.27 15.11
C THR A 17 9.80 -6.77 13.70
N ARG A 18 10.20 -6.01 12.67
CA ARG A 18 10.00 -6.40 11.26
C ARG A 18 10.82 -7.61 10.84
N GLU A 19 12.04 -7.74 11.33
CA GLU A 19 12.90 -8.90 11.04
C GLU A 19 12.36 -10.16 11.72
N ASN A 20 11.89 -10.04 12.97
CA ASN A 20 11.18 -11.14 13.64
C ASN A 20 9.89 -11.56 12.92
N ASP A 21 9.11 -10.60 12.41
CA ASP A 21 7.92 -10.91 11.61
C ASP A 21 8.26 -11.69 10.33
N ILE A 22 9.33 -11.28 9.63
CA ILE A 22 9.81 -11.96 8.41
C ILE A 22 10.28 -13.38 8.74
N LEU A 23 11.05 -13.52 9.83
CA LEU A 23 11.54 -14.81 10.31
C LEU A 23 10.39 -15.79 10.55
N ASN A 24 9.41 -15.38 11.35
CA ASN A 24 8.27 -16.22 11.71
C ASN A 24 7.41 -16.58 10.49
N GLN A 25 7.09 -15.61 9.62
CA GLN A 25 6.30 -15.87 8.42
C GLN A 25 7.00 -16.81 7.43
N ALA A 26 8.32 -16.69 7.27
CA ALA A 26 9.08 -17.58 6.40
C ALA A 26 9.16 -19.00 6.96
N ILE A 27 9.30 -19.14 8.29
CA ILE A 27 9.23 -20.45 8.97
C ILE A 27 7.87 -21.10 8.74
N GLU A 28 6.78 -20.37 8.99
CA GLU A 28 5.42 -20.88 8.79
C GLU A 28 5.16 -21.28 7.33
N ALA A 29 5.58 -20.45 6.37
CA ALA A 29 5.43 -20.73 4.95
C ALA A 29 6.22 -21.98 4.54
N PHE A 30 7.47 -22.10 4.99
CA PHE A 30 8.29 -23.28 4.71
C PHE A 30 7.70 -24.55 5.32
N GLN A 31 7.30 -24.51 6.59
CA GLN A 31 6.65 -25.63 7.27
C GLN A 31 5.38 -26.07 6.54
N LYS A 32 4.57 -25.12 6.05
CA LYS A 32 3.35 -25.40 5.30
C LYS A 32 3.62 -26.07 3.95
N GLU A 33 4.64 -25.62 3.22
CA GLU A 33 4.96 -26.18 1.88
C GLU A 33 5.68 -27.54 1.96
N THR A 34 6.41 -27.81 3.04
CA THR A 34 7.29 -29.00 3.15
C THR A 34 6.84 -30.03 4.17
N ASN A 35 5.97 -29.66 5.12
CA ASN A 35 5.69 -30.40 6.36
C ASN A 35 6.94 -30.69 7.23
N LEU A 36 8.05 -29.97 7.02
CA LEU A 36 9.26 -30.09 7.83
C LEU A 36 9.26 -29.04 8.93
N HIS A 37 9.49 -29.45 10.17
CA HIS A 37 9.56 -28.53 11.30
C HIS A 37 10.94 -27.85 11.39
N ILE A 38 10.90 -26.53 11.53
CA ILE A 38 12.04 -25.70 11.93
C ILE A 38 11.94 -25.42 13.44
N GLU A 39 13.03 -25.66 14.15
CA GLU A 39 13.22 -25.27 15.54
C GLU A 39 14.22 -24.12 15.63
N LEU A 40 13.96 -23.14 16.50
CA LEU A 40 14.92 -22.08 16.79
C LEU A 40 15.99 -22.60 17.76
N GLY A 41 17.26 -22.41 17.40
CA GLY A 41 18.39 -22.68 18.27
C GLY A 41 18.47 -21.71 19.45
N PRO A 42 19.31 -21.98 20.46
CA PRO A 42 19.46 -21.11 21.62
C PRO A 42 19.90 -19.69 21.21
N GLU A 43 19.29 -18.67 21.82
CA GLU A 43 19.67 -17.26 21.65
C GLU A 43 21.08 -17.01 22.21
N GLN A 44 22.12 -17.26 21.41
CA GLN A 44 23.44 -16.68 21.64
C GLN A 44 24.07 -16.27 20.30
N LEU A 45 24.02 -14.96 20.08
CA LEU A 45 24.55 -14.20 18.96
C LEU A 45 26.05 -13.98 19.16
N VAL A 46 26.89 -14.75 18.46
CA VAL A 46 28.26 -14.46 17.95
C VAL A 46 28.90 -15.83 17.67
N LEU A 47 29.03 -16.21 16.39
CA LEU A 47 29.69 -17.47 16.00
C LEU A 47 31.20 -17.42 16.23
N ASP A 48 31.78 -16.21 16.12
CA ASP A 48 33.16 -15.81 16.46
C ASP A 48 33.23 -14.26 16.37
N ASN A 49 34.28 -13.62 16.90
CA ASN A 49 34.52 -12.16 16.97
C ASN A 49 34.36 -11.36 15.64
N ARG A 50 34.00 -12.01 14.53
CA ARG A 50 33.82 -11.45 13.18
C ARG A 50 32.47 -11.75 12.51
N ARG A 51 31.63 -12.63 13.06
CA ARG A 51 30.39 -13.11 12.41
C ARG A 51 29.19 -12.94 13.33
N ARG A 52 28.36 -11.94 13.03
CA ARG A 52 27.03 -11.77 13.63
C ARG A 52 26.00 -12.34 12.68
N ILE A 53 25.26 -13.35 13.15
CA ILE A 53 24.10 -13.93 12.46
C ILE A 53 22.83 -13.42 13.14
N ASP A 54 21.67 -13.55 12.51
CA ASP A 54 20.40 -13.08 13.10
C ASP A 54 19.70 -14.19 13.92
N ALA A 55 19.80 -15.45 13.48
CA ALA A 55 19.25 -16.60 14.20
C ALA A 55 19.96 -17.91 13.84
N ILE A 56 19.79 -18.95 14.68
CA ILE A 56 20.15 -20.33 14.34
C ILE A 56 18.86 -21.10 14.13
N LEU A 57 18.72 -21.75 12.97
CA LEU A 57 17.58 -22.60 12.65
C LEU A 57 18.02 -24.05 12.57
N ARG A 58 17.27 -24.94 13.20
CA ARG A 58 17.45 -26.38 13.18
C ARG A 58 16.34 -27.00 12.35
N ILE A 59 16.71 -27.79 11.34
CA ILE A 59 15.75 -28.49 10.50
C ILE A 59 16.06 -29.98 10.58
N ASN A 60 15.05 -30.80 10.86
CA ASN A 60 15.20 -32.24 10.78
C ASN A 60 15.04 -32.70 9.32
N LEU A 61 16.14 -33.11 8.71
CA LEU A 61 16.18 -33.65 7.36
C LEU A 61 16.51 -35.15 7.45
N HIS A 62 15.55 -36.00 7.12
CA HIS A 62 15.71 -37.47 7.14
C HIS A 62 16.21 -38.03 8.48
N GLY A 63 15.72 -37.51 9.62
CA GLY A 63 16.12 -37.96 10.95
C GLY A 63 17.43 -37.34 11.45
N LYS A 64 18.11 -36.53 10.65
CA LYS A 64 19.29 -35.74 11.03
C LYS A 64 18.89 -34.29 11.25
N THR A 65 19.19 -33.75 12.42
CA THR A 65 19.03 -32.32 12.68
C THR A 65 20.22 -31.56 12.11
N THR A 66 19.99 -30.73 11.09
CA THR A 66 20.99 -29.79 10.55
C THR A 66 20.75 -28.41 11.12
N GLU A 67 21.85 -27.75 11.54
CA GLU A 67 21.88 -26.34 11.89
C GLU A 67 22.24 -25.45 10.69
N TYR A 68 21.47 -24.37 10.54
CA TYR A 68 21.67 -23.27 9.60
C TYR A 68 21.82 -21.95 10.34
N TRP A 69 22.63 -21.07 9.78
CA TRP A 69 22.93 -19.74 10.26
C TRP A 69 22.12 -18.73 9.46
N ALA A 70 21.07 -18.21 10.07
CA ALA A 70 20.11 -17.36 9.39
C ALA A 70 20.54 -15.90 9.35
N GLU A 71 20.38 -15.32 8.17
CA GLU A 71 20.50 -13.88 7.91
C GLU A 71 19.14 -13.38 7.43
N VAL A 72 18.49 -12.56 8.25
CA VAL A 72 17.18 -12.00 7.95
C VAL A 72 17.39 -10.69 7.21
N LYS A 73 16.89 -10.61 5.98
CA LYS A 73 17.00 -9.39 5.16
C LYS A 73 15.62 -8.96 4.67
N THR A 74 15.27 -7.71 4.98
CA THR A 74 13.99 -7.12 4.51
C THR A 74 13.92 -6.97 2.99
N THR A 75 15.07 -6.80 2.33
CA THR A 75 15.22 -6.68 0.86
C THR A 75 16.50 -7.39 0.44
N VAL A 76 16.45 -8.12 -0.67
CA VAL A 76 17.61 -8.80 -1.25
C VAL A 76 18.00 -8.12 -2.55
N THR A 77 19.28 -7.80 -2.70
CA THR A 77 19.87 -7.24 -3.90
C THR A 77 21.11 -8.06 -4.29
N ASN A 78 21.69 -7.82 -5.47
CA ASN A 78 22.97 -8.44 -5.83
C ASN A 78 24.09 -8.12 -4.83
N ILE A 79 24.06 -6.94 -4.19
CA ILE A 79 25.01 -6.57 -3.14
C ILE A 79 24.83 -7.48 -1.92
N THR A 80 23.59 -7.71 -1.51
CA THR A 80 23.25 -8.63 -0.41
C THR A 80 23.76 -10.04 -0.70
N VAL A 81 23.54 -10.55 -1.92
CA VAL A 81 24.02 -11.87 -2.33
C VAL A 81 25.55 -11.95 -2.24
N GLY A 82 26.27 -10.95 -2.76
CA GLY A 82 27.73 -10.90 -2.67
C GLY A 82 28.26 -10.79 -1.25
N GLN A 83 27.58 -10.04 -0.38
CA GLN A 83 27.92 -9.94 1.04
C GLN A 83 27.77 -11.28 1.77
N LEU A 84 26.67 -11.99 1.53
CA LEU A 84 26.44 -13.32 2.11
C LEU A 84 27.50 -14.32 1.61
N ALA A 85 27.78 -14.31 0.30
CA ALA A 85 28.81 -15.19 -0.27
C ALA A 85 30.19 -14.97 0.38
N HIS A 86 30.58 -13.70 0.61
CA HIS A 86 31.83 -13.38 1.30
C HIS A 86 31.80 -13.73 2.79
N GLN A 87 30.68 -13.47 3.48
CA GLN A 87 30.55 -13.71 4.92
C GLN A 87 30.60 -15.21 5.26
N PHE A 88 30.05 -16.04 4.38
CA PHE A 88 29.93 -17.50 4.54
C PHE A 88 30.83 -18.28 3.57
N GLU A 89 31.89 -17.67 3.05
CA GLU A 89 32.79 -18.30 2.06
C GLU A 89 33.29 -19.69 2.49
N ASP A 90 33.61 -19.85 3.78
CA ASP A 90 34.09 -21.13 4.34
C ASP A 90 32.99 -22.18 4.51
N ASN A 91 31.72 -21.79 4.61
CA ASN A 91 30.58 -22.66 4.93
C ASN A 91 29.28 -22.16 4.25
N PRO A 92 29.24 -22.06 2.90
CA PRO A 92 28.09 -21.49 2.19
C PRO A 92 26.80 -22.28 2.44
N GLU A 93 26.91 -23.60 2.63
CA GLU A 93 25.78 -24.51 2.89
C GLU A 93 25.11 -24.27 4.25
N LYS A 94 25.81 -23.60 5.19
CA LYS A 94 25.27 -23.18 6.48
C LYS A 94 24.50 -21.86 6.39
N CYS A 95 24.75 -21.04 5.36
CA CYS A 95 24.06 -19.78 5.19
C CYS A 95 22.59 -20.00 4.81
N LEU A 96 21.67 -19.48 5.63
CA LEU A 96 20.24 -19.47 5.33
C LEU A 96 19.71 -18.04 5.24
N LEU A 97 19.50 -17.57 4.01
CA LEU A 97 18.86 -16.28 3.79
C LEU A 97 17.35 -16.38 4.06
N ILE A 98 16.85 -15.51 4.94
CA ILE A 98 15.42 -15.38 5.23
C ILE A 98 14.95 -14.00 4.78
N THR A 99 13.95 -13.96 3.92
CA THR A 99 13.46 -12.69 3.37
C THR A 99 11.97 -12.71 3.05
N ARG A 100 11.41 -11.57 2.67
CA ARG A 100 10.01 -11.45 2.24
C ARG A 100 9.74 -12.17 0.93
N TYR A 101 10.64 -12.02 -0.04
CA TYR A 101 10.46 -12.62 -1.34
C TYR A 101 11.79 -12.69 -2.09
N VAL A 102 12.15 -13.88 -2.54
CA VAL A 102 13.32 -14.05 -3.42
C VAL A 102 12.85 -13.95 -4.87
N GLN A 103 13.31 -12.91 -5.58
CA GLN A 103 13.01 -12.76 -7.00
C GLN A 103 13.64 -13.91 -7.82
N PRO A 104 13.01 -14.39 -8.90
CA PRO A 104 13.51 -15.52 -9.68
C PRO A 104 14.97 -15.40 -10.16
N GLN A 105 15.41 -14.19 -10.50
CA GLN A 105 16.79 -13.93 -10.92
C GLN A 105 17.78 -14.07 -9.76
N LEU A 106 17.41 -13.59 -8.57
CA LEU A 106 18.23 -13.71 -7.36
C LEU A 106 18.23 -15.13 -6.81
N ALA A 107 17.11 -15.86 -6.92
CA ALA A 107 17.05 -17.28 -6.56
C ALA A 107 18.07 -18.11 -7.34
N LYS A 108 18.27 -17.80 -8.63
CA LYS A 108 19.33 -18.42 -9.43
C LYS A 108 20.73 -18.08 -8.89
N ALA A 109 21.00 -16.79 -8.65
CA ALA A 109 22.31 -16.36 -8.15
C ALA A 109 22.66 -16.98 -6.79
N LEU A 110 21.69 -17.06 -5.86
CA LEU A 110 21.86 -17.69 -4.55
C LEU A 110 22.19 -19.19 -4.69
N ARG A 111 21.48 -19.90 -5.58
CA ARG A 111 21.74 -21.31 -5.88
C ARG A 111 23.12 -21.55 -6.48
N ASP A 112 23.52 -20.73 -7.44
CA ASP A 112 24.82 -20.84 -8.10
C ASP A 112 25.98 -20.63 -7.09
N LEU A 113 25.69 -20.01 -5.93
CA LEU A 113 26.60 -19.78 -4.82
C LEU A 113 26.38 -20.72 -3.62
N HIS A 114 25.51 -21.73 -3.76
CA HIS A 114 25.12 -22.67 -2.68
C HIS A 114 24.57 -22.00 -1.41
N ILE A 115 23.99 -20.81 -1.54
CA ILE A 115 23.36 -20.10 -0.43
C ILE A 115 21.90 -20.55 -0.31
N GLN A 116 21.56 -21.17 0.82
CA GLN A 116 20.20 -21.63 1.13
C GLN A 116 19.28 -20.42 1.31
N PHE A 117 17.98 -20.56 1.00
CA PHE A 117 17.00 -19.52 1.31
C PHE A 117 15.61 -20.08 1.63
N ILE A 118 14.86 -19.33 2.43
CA ILE A 118 13.41 -19.45 2.59
C ILE A 118 12.77 -18.05 2.55
N ASP A 119 11.56 -17.93 2.01
CA ASP A 119 10.83 -16.67 1.99
C ASP A 119 9.41 -16.75 2.57
N THR A 120 8.83 -15.58 2.88
CA THR A 120 7.50 -15.49 3.52
C THR A 120 6.35 -15.94 2.62
N VAL A 121 6.61 -16.27 1.35
CA VAL A 121 5.59 -16.75 0.41
C VAL A 121 5.77 -18.23 0.07
N GLY A 122 6.75 -18.90 0.71
CA GLY A 122 6.98 -20.33 0.62
C GLY A 122 7.93 -20.76 -0.51
N ASN A 123 8.62 -19.84 -1.20
CA ASN A 123 9.75 -20.26 -2.02
C ASN A 123 10.91 -20.64 -1.11
N ALA A 124 11.62 -21.70 -1.49
CA ALA A 124 12.71 -22.24 -0.69
C ALA A 124 13.77 -22.88 -1.58
N TYR A 125 15.01 -22.84 -1.12
CA TYR A 125 16.12 -23.64 -1.60
C TYR A 125 16.91 -24.14 -0.40
N ILE A 126 16.93 -25.47 -0.23
CA ILE A 126 17.78 -26.16 0.74
C ILE A 126 18.46 -27.31 0.01
N ASP A 127 19.77 -27.27 -0.07
CA ASP A 127 20.65 -28.28 -0.65
C ASP A 127 21.57 -28.79 0.45
N ASP A 128 21.12 -29.84 1.13
CA ASP A 128 21.87 -30.56 2.17
C ASP A 128 21.76 -32.05 1.87
N PRO A 129 22.71 -32.59 1.08
CA PRO A 129 22.67 -33.97 0.62
C PRO A 129 22.44 -34.97 1.76
N PRO A 130 21.51 -35.93 1.59
CA PRO A 130 20.84 -36.32 0.34
C PRO A 130 19.57 -35.51 0.01
N THR A 131 19.28 -34.44 0.73
CA THR A 131 18.04 -33.67 0.61
C THR A 131 18.23 -32.44 -0.29
N LEU A 132 17.40 -32.33 -1.32
CA LEU A 132 17.25 -31.10 -2.10
C LEU A 132 15.78 -30.66 -2.06
N ILE A 133 15.55 -29.47 -1.50
CA ILE A 133 14.28 -28.76 -1.52
C ILE A 133 14.45 -27.57 -2.45
N TYR A 134 13.61 -27.49 -3.48
CA TYR A 134 13.57 -26.31 -4.34
C TYR A 134 12.15 -25.97 -4.74
N ILE A 135 11.55 -25.05 -3.99
CA ILE A 135 10.19 -24.55 -4.20
C ILE A 135 10.29 -23.19 -4.89
N ARG A 136 9.62 -23.06 -6.04
CA ARG A 136 9.61 -21.84 -6.86
C ARG A 136 8.23 -21.59 -7.45
N GLY A 137 7.97 -20.33 -7.77
CA GLY A 137 6.76 -19.92 -8.48
C GLY A 137 5.67 -19.37 -7.57
N ASN A 138 5.83 -19.49 -6.24
CA ASN A 138 5.01 -18.77 -5.29
C ASN A 138 5.33 -17.28 -5.44
N LYS A 139 4.28 -16.49 -5.64
CA LYS A 139 4.38 -15.04 -5.75
C LYS A 139 3.82 -14.45 -4.47
N PRO A 140 4.40 -13.35 -3.97
CA PRO A 140 3.72 -12.58 -2.94
C PRO A 140 2.33 -12.28 -3.45
N GLN A 141 1.32 -12.62 -2.64
CA GLN A 141 0.04 -11.94 -2.78
C GLN A 141 0.38 -10.45 -2.79
N PRO A 142 -0.21 -9.64 -3.68
CA PRO A 142 0.05 -8.21 -3.71
C PRO A 142 -0.25 -7.66 -2.32
N ILE A 143 0.80 -7.56 -1.50
CA ILE A 143 0.79 -6.84 -0.26
C ILE A 143 0.52 -5.44 -0.75
N PHE A 144 -0.62 -4.90 -0.34
CA PHE A 144 -0.96 -3.51 -0.50
C PHE A 144 0.16 -2.77 0.23
N VAL A 145 1.24 -2.45 -0.48
CA VAL A 145 2.36 -1.72 0.09
C VAL A 145 1.72 -0.44 0.59
N PHE A 146 1.83 -0.17 1.89
CA PHE A 146 1.58 1.16 2.43
C PHE A 146 2.61 2.09 1.78
N MET A 147 2.35 2.49 0.54
CA MET A 147 2.85 3.73 -0.02
C MET A 147 2.33 4.83 0.89
N PRO A 148 3.11 5.91 1.12
CA PRO A 148 2.59 7.08 1.78
C PRO A 148 1.27 7.46 1.12
N GLU A 149 0.17 7.45 1.88
CA GLU A 149 -1.16 7.77 1.36
C GLU A 149 -1.18 9.15 0.66
N GLU A 150 -0.19 10.00 0.92
CA GLU A 150 0.04 11.29 0.27
C GLU A 150 0.14 11.25 -1.26
N GLY A 151 0.60 10.14 -1.87
CA GLY A 151 0.66 10.02 -3.34
C GLY A 151 -0.72 9.84 -3.97
N MET A 152 -1.41 8.77 -3.57
CA MET A 152 -2.73 8.38 -4.06
C MET A 152 -3.86 9.29 -3.54
N LEU A 153 -3.76 9.77 -2.30
CA LEU A 153 -4.73 10.66 -1.64
C LEU A 153 -4.17 12.09 -1.53
N GLY A 154 -3.23 12.46 -2.40
CA GLY A 154 -2.87 13.85 -2.67
C GLY A 154 -3.95 14.56 -3.49
N ARG A 155 -3.82 15.88 -3.70
CA ARG A 155 -4.83 16.70 -4.41
C ARG A 155 -5.27 16.11 -5.75
N ALA A 156 -4.31 15.77 -6.60
CA ALA A 156 -4.59 15.20 -7.91
C ALA A 156 -5.17 13.78 -7.79
N GLY A 157 -4.68 12.98 -6.85
CA GLY A 157 -5.17 11.62 -6.63
C GLY A 157 -6.62 11.57 -6.16
N ILE A 158 -7.03 12.46 -5.25
CA ILE A 158 -8.44 12.61 -4.84
C ILE A 158 -9.31 12.95 -6.07
N GLN A 159 -8.87 13.84 -6.96
CA GLN A 159 -9.64 14.18 -8.17
C GLN A 159 -9.75 13.01 -9.15
N VAL A 160 -8.66 12.28 -9.39
CA VAL A 160 -8.64 11.10 -10.27
C VAL A 160 -9.52 9.99 -9.71
N ILE A 161 -9.39 9.67 -8.43
CA ILE A 161 -10.20 8.64 -7.77
C ILE A 161 -11.68 8.99 -7.83
N PHE A 162 -12.05 10.27 -7.62
CA PHE A 162 -13.43 10.71 -7.77
C PHE A 162 -13.97 10.42 -9.18
N ALA A 163 -13.22 10.78 -10.23
CA ALA A 163 -13.62 10.52 -11.61
C ALA A 163 -13.83 9.01 -11.87
N LEU A 164 -12.94 8.15 -11.38
CA LEU A 164 -13.03 6.69 -11.52
C LEU A 164 -14.16 6.06 -10.68
N LEU A 165 -14.47 6.64 -9.52
CA LEU A 165 -15.60 6.23 -8.69
C LEU A 165 -16.93 6.59 -9.37
N CYS A 166 -17.03 7.77 -9.98
CA CYS A 166 -18.21 8.22 -10.71
C CYS A 166 -18.41 7.48 -12.04
N LYS A 167 -17.34 7.24 -12.80
CA LYS A 167 -17.37 6.62 -14.14
C LYS A 167 -16.41 5.43 -14.19
N ARG A 168 -16.96 4.22 -14.23
CA ARG A 168 -16.17 2.97 -14.09
C ARG A 168 -15.33 2.69 -15.33
N GLU A 169 -15.89 3.00 -16.48
CA GLU A 169 -15.30 2.86 -17.82
C GLU A 169 -14.02 3.68 -17.99
N LEU A 170 -13.88 4.78 -17.24
CA LEU A 170 -12.66 5.61 -17.24
C LEU A 170 -11.42 4.84 -16.78
N CYS A 171 -11.58 3.73 -16.04
CA CYS A 171 -10.45 2.85 -15.68
C CYS A 171 -9.73 2.32 -16.92
N ASN A 172 -10.44 2.17 -18.05
CA ASN A 172 -9.91 1.64 -19.31
C ASN A 172 -9.54 2.74 -20.30
N ALA A 173 -9.89 4.00 -20.01
CA ALA A 173 -9.58 5.11 -20.89
C ALA A 173 -8.06 5.38 -20.97
N PRO A 174 -7.61 6.03 -22.05
CA PRO A 174 -6.28 6.64 -22.11
C PRO A 174 -6.04 7.58 -20.93
N TYR A 175 -4.80 7.66 -20.46
CA TYR A 175 -4.45 8.53 -19.33
C TYR A 175 -4.72 10.02 -19.61
N ARG A 176 -4.73 10.44 -20.88
CA ARG A 176 -5.08 11.81 -21.28
C ARG A 176 -6.56 12.11 -20.99
N ASP A 177 -7.45 11.20 -21.36
CA ASP A 177 -8.88 11.35 -21.13
C ASP A 177 -9.21 11.32 -19.63
N ILE A 178 -8.51 10.48 -18.86
CA ILE A 178 -8.59 10.50 -17.39
C ILE A 178 -8.14 11.86 -16.84
N ALA A 179 -7.03 12.39 -17.33
CA ALA A 179 -6.47 13.67 -16.89
C ALA A 179 -7.43 14.83 -17.16
N GLU A 180 -8.06 14.85 -18.33
CA GLU A 180 -9.06 15.85 -18.72
C GLU A 180 -10.31 15.75 -17.83
N GLN A 181 -10.87 14.56 -17.65
CA GLN A 181 -12.08 14.37 -16.82
C GLN A 181 -11.83 14.67 -15.34
N ALA A 182 -10.63 14.36 -14.83
CA ALA A 182 -10.24 14.64 -13.45
C ALA A 182 -9.70 16.08 -13.25
N GLN A 183 -9.43 16.82 -14.34
CA GLN A 183 -8.83 18.16 -14.33
C GLN A 183 -7.49 18.18 -13.58
N VAL A 184 -6.58 17.28 -13.98
CA VAL A 184 -5.22 17.14 -13.42
C VAL A 184 -4.17 17.01 -14.52
N ALA A 185 -2.89 17.11 -14.17
CA ALA A 185 -1.80 16.85 -15.11
C ALA A 185 -1.70 15.35 -15.48
N LEU A 186 -1.32 15.05 -16.73
CA LEU A 186 -1.16 13.68 -17.23
C LEU A 186 -0.23 12.81 -16.37
N GLY A 187 0.90 13.37 -15.93
CA GLY A 187 1.86 12.66 -15.07
C GLY A 187 1.28 12.25 -13.71
N ALA A 188 0.31 13.01 -13.19
CA ALA A 188 -0.36 12.67 -11.95
C ALA A 188 -1.27 11.45 -12.11
N VAL A 189 -1.95 11.31 -13.26
CA VAL A 189 -2.78 10.13 -13.56
C VAL A 189 -1.94 8.86 -13.54
N ALA A 190 -0.78 8.87 -14.22
CA ALA A 190 0.08 7.70 -14.27
C ALA A 190 0.53 7.24 -12.87
N LYS A 191 0.91 8.20 -12.02
CA LYS A 191 1.26 7.93 -10.63
C LYS A 191 0.08 7.35 -9.84
N VAL A 192 -1.09 7.97 -9.92
CA VAL A 192 -2.29 7.54 -9.17
C VAL A 192 -2.77 6.16 -9.61
N MET A 193 -2.78 5.86 -10.91
CA MET A 193 -3.15 4.54 -11.42
C MET A 193 -2.18 3.45 -10.94
N LYS A 194 -0.87 3.75 -10.95
CA LYS A 194 0.15 2.86 -10.38
C LYS A 194 -0.05 2.64 -8.88
N ASP A 195 -0.32 3.70 -8.13
CA ASP A 195 -0.53 3.63 -6.69
C ASP A 195 -1.81 2.84 -6.35
N LEU A 196 -2.89 3.02 -7.12
CA LEU A 196 -4.14 2.24 -6.97
C LEU A 196 -3.92 0.76 -7.26
N ALA A 197 -3.07 0.40 -8.24
CA ALA A 197 -2.73 -0.99 -8.53
C ALA A 197 -1.82 -1.59 -7.45
N ALA A 198 -0.81 -0.85 -6.99
CA ALA A 198 0.10 -1.27 -5.93
C ALA A 198 -0.64 -1.44 -4.58
N GLN A 199 -1.61 -0.58 -4.32
CA GLN A 199 -2.56 -0.70 -3.22
C GLN A 199 -3.81 -1.46 -3.66
N GLY A 200 -3.72 -2.39 -4.62
CA GLY A 200 -4.75 -3.35 -5.08
C GLY A 200 -6.22 -2.91 -5.09
N PHE A 201 -6.48 -1.61 -5.27
CA PHE A 201 -7.77 -1.02 -5.58
C PHE A 201 -8.05 -1.10 -7.07
N LEU A 202 -7.02 -1.29 -7.89
CA LEU A 202 -7.09 -1.51 -9.32
C LEU A 202 -6.47 -2.86 -9.66
N ILE A 203 -7.19 -3.68 -10.42
CA ILE A 203 -6.65 -4.92 -11.01
C ILE A 203 -6.59 -4.78 -12.53
N GLU A 204 -5.55 -5.35 -13.11
CA GLU A 204 -5.39 -5.54 -14.56
C GLU A 204 -5.75 -7.00 -14.87
N LEU A 205 -6.83 -7.18 -15.65
CA LEU A 205 -7.29 -8.49 -16.12
C LEU A 205 -6.50 -8.94 -17.37
N ASN A 206 -6.00 -7.97 -18.14
CA ASN A 206 -5.08 -8.09 -19.28
C ASN A 206 -4.56 -6.69 -19.65
N ASP A 207 -3.65 -6.59 -20.63
CA ASP A 207 -2.98 -5.34 -21.06
C ASP A 207 -3.92 -4.17 -21.40
N LYS A 208 -5.22 -4.41 -21.61
CA LYS A 208 -6.19 -3.38 -21.99
C LYS A 208 -7.37 -3.24 -21.04
N GLN A 209 -7.47 -4.09 -20.01
CA GLN A 209 -8.66 -4.18 -19.19
C GLN A 209 -8.33 -4.05 -17.70
N ARG A 210 -8.61 -2.86 -17.19
CA ARG A 210 -8.45 -2.42 -15.80
C ARG A 210 -9.81 -2.35 -15.12
N ARG A 211 -9.86 -2.71 -13.84
CA ARG A 211 -11.07 -2.66 -13.03
C ARG A 211 -10.78 -2.21 -11.61
N LEU A 212 -11.57 -1.25 -11.13
CA LEU A 212 -11.59 -0.92 -9.70
C LEU A 212 -12.25 -2.04 -8.89
N VAL A 213 -11.56 -2.51 -7.87
CA VAL A 213 -12.00 -3.44 -6.83
C VAL A 213 -12.02 -2.73 -5.48
N ARG A 214 -12.57 -3.38 -4.44
CA ARG A 214 -12.67 -2.79 -3.08
C ARG A 214 -13.25 -1.36 -3.07
N ARG A 215 -14.23 -1.10 -3.96
CA ARG A 215 -14.75 0.26 -4.23
C ARG A 215 -15.33 0.96 -3.01
N LYS A 216 -16.01 0.21 -2.13
CA LYS A 216 -16.58 0.78 -0.90
C LYS A 216 -15.48 1.35 -0.01
N GLU A 217 -14.42 0.57 0.19
CA GLU A 217 -13.27 1.01 0.97
C GLU A 217 -12.52 2.17 0.29
N LEU A 218 -12.37 2.14 -1.04
CA LEU A 218 -11.77 3.24 -1.79
C LEU A 218 -12.60 4.53 -1.63
N LEU A 219 -13.92 4.42 -1.64
CA LEU A 219 -14.84 5.54 -1.40
C LEU A 219 -14.68 6.07 0.02
N ASP A 220 -14.60 5.21 1.03
CA ASP A 220 -14.42 5.62 2.43
C ASP A 220 -13.09 6.37 2.62
N LYS A 221 -11.99 5.86 2.05
CA LYS A 221 -10.69 6.55 2.02
C LYS A 221 -10.78 7.89 1.30
N TRP A 222 -11.47 7.92 0.16
CA TRP A 222 -11.66 9.15 -0.61
C TRP A 222 -12.45 10.19 0.17
N LEU A 223 -13.51 9.81 0.89
CA LEU A 223 -14.34 10.70 1.69
C LEU A 223 -13.51 11.41 2.77
N ASN A 224 -12.69 10.65 3.49
CA ASN A 224 -11.80 11.20 4.52
C ASN A 224 -10.79 12.17 3.93
N ALA A 225 -10.09 11.75 2.87
CA ALA A 225 -9.09 12.59 2.22
C ALA A 225 -9.69 13.86 1.57
N TYR A 226 -10.89 13.76 0.98
CA TYR A 226 -11.60 14.90 0.42
C TYR A 226 -11.94 15.91 1.52
N ALA A 227 -12.51 15.45 2.64
CA ALA A 227 -12.90 16.29 3.75
C ALA A 227 -11.71 17.02 4.38
N GLU A 228 -10.57 16.35 4.50
CA GLU A 228 -9.35 16.91 5.09
C GLU A 228 -8.61 17.85 4.13
N LYS A 229 -8.46 17.48 2.86
CA LYS A 229 -7.47 18.11 1.95
C LYS A 229 -8.07 19.01 0.88
N LEU A 230 -9.26 18.68 0.35
CA LEU A 230 -9.88 19.43 -0.76
C LEU A 230 -11.02 20.34 -0.31
N ARG A 231 -11.90 19.85 0.56
CA ARG A 231 -13.09 20.60 1.00
C ARG A 231 -12.73 21.95 1.63
N PRO A 232 -11.74 22.07 2.54
CA PRO A 232 -11.42 23.36 3.16
C PRO A 232 -10.91 24.38 2.14
N LYS A 233 -10.17 23.93 1.11
CA LYS A 233 -9.62 24.78 0.05
C LYS A 233 -10.66 25.22 -0.98
N LYS A 234 -11.86 24.63 -0.96
CA LYS A 234 -12.99 24.97 -1.84
C LYS A 234 -14.08 25.75 -1.12
N PHE A 235 -13.91 25.99 0.17
CA PHE A 235 -14.82 26.81 0.95
C PHE A 235 -14.65 28.27 0.53
N ILE A 236 -15.77 28.92 0.17
CA ILE A 236 -15.77 30.33 -0.23
C ILE A 236 -16.20 31.17 0.97
N ASP A 237 -17.43 31.01 1.44
CA ASP A 237 -17.95 31.68 2.64
C ASP A 237 -19.25 31.00 3.14
N ARG A 238 -19.76 31.45 4.29
CA ARG A 238 -21.04 31.06 4.88
C ARG A 238 -22.06 32.20 4.81
N TYR A 239 -23.31 31.81 4.58
CA TYR A 239 -24.43 32.73 4.47
C TYR A 239 -25.65 32.16 5.18
N LYS A 240 -26.46 33.07 5.73
CA LYS A 240 -27.80 32.81 6.24
C LYS A 240 -28.84 33.09 5.17
N ALA A 241 -29.76 32.14 4.98
CA ALA A 241 -30.94 32.33 4.16
C ALA A 241 -32.07 32.97 5.00
N THR A 242 -32.84 33.86 4.38
CA THR A 242 -34.00 34.49 5.05
C THR A 242 -35.13 33.49 5.29
N LYS A 243 -35.23 32.45 4.46
CA LYS A 243 -36.21 31.36 4.58
C LYS A 243 -35.49 30.01 4.64
N PRO A 244 -35.77 29.14 5.62
CA PRO A 244 -35.09 27.84 5.75
C PRO A 244 -35.30 26.89 4.55
N ASP A 245 -36.40 27.05 3.82
CA ASP A 245 -36.84 26.20 2.72
C ASP A 245 -36.60 26.81 1.33
N PHE A 246 -35.83 27.91 1.23
CA PHE A 246 -35.56 28.60 -0.04
C PHE A 246 -35.03 27.66 -1.14
N TRP A 247 -34.28 26.62 -0.75
CA TRP A 247 -33.67 25.63 -1.64
C TRP A 247 -34.69 24.80 -2.43
N GLN A 248 -35.96 24.75 -2.01
CA GLN A 248 -37.02 24.03 -2.72
C GLN A 248 -37.40 24.70 -4.04
N GLN A 249 -37.38 26.03 -4.06
CA GLN A 249 -37.79 26.85 -5.22
C GLN A 249 -36.59 27.50 -5.94
N ALA A 250 -35.38 27.37 -5.39
CA ALA A 250 -34.18 27.98 -5.95
C ALA A 250 -33.72 27.27 -7.24
N GLU A 251 -33.69 28.03 -8.34
CA GLU A 251 -33.16 27.60 -9.64
C GLU A 251 -31.68 27.95 -9.78
N ILE A 252 -30.82 27.22 -9.07
CA ILE A 252 -29.39 27.51 -9.04
C ILE A 252 -28.65 27.16 -10.34
N ASP A 253 -29.22 26.29 -11.18
CA ASP A 253 -28.60 25.84 -12.43
C ASP A 253 -28.37 27.01 -13.40
N ARG A 254 -29.22 28.05 -13.35
CA ARG A 254 -29.07 29.30 -14.13
C ARG A 254 -27.77 30.05 -13.83
N PHE A 255 -27.12 29.74 -12.71
CA PHE A 255 -25.88 30.37 -12.26
C PHE A 255 -24.64 29.47 -12.42
N ASP A 256 -24.74 28.38 -13.20
CA ASP A 256 -23.67 27.36 -13.31
C ASP A 256 -23.25 26.84 -11.92
N ALA A 257 -24.27 26.59 -11.09
CA ALA A 257 -24.15 26.12 -9.73
C ALA A 257 -24.89 24.79 -9.55
N GLN A 258 -24.47 24.02 -8.55
CA GLN A 258 -24.96 22.67 -8.28
C GLN A 258 -25.22 22.47 -6.78
N TRP A 259 -26.24 21.69 -6.46
CA TRP A 259 -26.55 21.32 -5.07
C TRP A 259 -25.54 20.30 -4.57
N GLY A 260 -25.06 20.51 -3.35
CA GLY A 260 -24.23 19.59 -2.62
C GLY A 260 -24.85 19.16 -1.29
N GLY A 261 -24.13 18.31 -0.57
CA GLY A 261 -24.46 17.95 0.81
C GLY A 261 -25.90 17.46 0.97
N GLU A 262 -26.59 17.99 1.98
CA GLU A 262 -27.91 17.52 2.38
C GLU A 262 -29.00 17.79 1.33
N VAL A 263 -28.95 18.92 0.61
CA VAL A 263 -29.93 19.20 -0.45
C VAL A 263 -29.78 18.20 -1.60
N ALA A 264 -28.54 17.87 -1.97
CA ALA A 264 -28.29 16.83 -2.98
C ALA A 264 -28.77 15.45 -2.49
N ALA A 265 -28.45 15.09 -1.24
CA ALA A 265 -28.90 13.85 -0.62
C ALA A 265 -30.44 13.75 -0.59
N TYR A 266 -31.13 14.81 -0.15
CA TYR A 266 -32.59 14.87 -0.17
C TYR A 266 -33.16 14.70 -1.58
N ARG A 267 -32.58 15.36 -2.59
CA ARG A 267 -33.04 15.20 -3.98
C ARG A 267 -32.89 13.76 -4.50
N LEU A 268 -31.85 13.05 -4.06
CA LEU A 268 -31.59 11.66 -4.46
C LEU A 268 -32.42 10.63 -3.68
N THR A 269 -32.59 10.82 -2.38
CA THR A 269 -33.14 9.78 -1.48
C THR A 269 -34.49 10.13 -0.87
N ARG A 270 -34.86 11.42 -0.82
CA ARG A 270 -36.05 11.95 -0.13
C ARG A 270 -36.11 11.63 1.37
N TYR A 271 -35.00 11.20 1.97
CA TYR A 271 -35.00 10.64 3.32
C TYR A 271 -34.88 11.70 4.43
N LEU A 272 -34.01 12.70 4.26
CA LEU A 272 -33.70 13.68 5.30
C LEU A 272 -33.99 15.11 4.84
N LYS A 273 -34.67 15.90 5.67
CA LYS A 273 -34.88 17.32 5.40
C LYS A 273 -33.56 18.08 5.63
N PRO A 274 -33.05 18.85 4.66
CA PRO A 274 -31.82 19.61 4.81
C PRO A 274 -31.92 20.68 5.90
N GLU A 275 -30.90 20.72 6.75
CA GLU A 275 -30.57 21.82 7.66
C GLU A 275 -29.47 22.70 7.04
N ILE A 276 -28.43 22.08 6.48
CA ILE A 276 -27.31 22.78 5.84
C ILE A 276 -27.45 22.72 4.31
N VAL A 277 -27.60 23.90 3.71
CA VAL A 277 -27.62 24.05 2.25
C VAL A 277 -26.22 24.31 1.71
N THR A 278 -25.68 23.37 0.94
CA THR A 278 -24.37 23.50 0.27
C THR A 278 -24.56 23.76 -1.22
N ILE A 279 -23.91 24.80 -1.74
CA ILE A 279 -23.92 25.16 -3.17
C ILE A 279 -22.49 25.16 -3.67
N TYR A 280 -22.23 24.45 -4.78
CA TYR A 280 -20.99 24.55 -5.54
C TYR A 280 -21.22 25.42 -6.76
N THR A 281 -20.30 26.32 -7.09
CA THR A 281 -20.37 27.14 -8.31
C THR A 281 -18.99 27.29 -8.94
N ARG A 282 -18.95 27.49 -10.25
CA ARG A 282 -17.74 27.85 -11.01
C ARG A 282 -17.65 29.34 -11.30
N LYS A 283 -18.71 30.11 -11.01
CA LYS A 283 -18.79 31.55 -11.27
C LYS A 283 -18.68 32.37 -9.99
N PRO A 284 -18.38 33.68 -10.09
CA PRO A 284 -18.41 34.58 -8.94
C PRO A 284 -19.75 34.53 -8.20
N ILE A 285 -19.69 34.48 -6.87
CA ILE A 285 -20.86 34.23 -6.00
C ILE A 285 -21.84 35.41 -5.90
N HIS A 286 -21.47 36.61 -6.34
CA HIS A 286 -22.25 37.83 -6.15
C HIS A 286 -23.70 37.72 -6.67
N ASN A 287 -23.87 37.27 -7.92
CA ASN A 287 -25.20 37.09 -8.52
C ASN A 287 -26.00 36.01 -7.80
N LEU A 288 -25.33 34.96 -7.31
CA LEU A 288 -25.97 33.86 -6.60
C LEU A 288 -26.50 34.33 -5.24
N ILE A 289 -25.71 35.08 -4.48
CA ILE A 289 -26.10 35.65 -3.17
C ILE A 289 -27.29 36.59 -3.31
N LEU A 290 -27.24 37.53 -4.27
CA LEU A 290 -28.30 38.52 -4.49
C LEU A 290 -29.63 37.85 -4.87
N ASN A 291 -29.61 36.93 -5.85
CA ASN A 291 -30.82 36.28 -6.33
C ASN A 291 -31.43 35.32 -5.29
N LEU A 292 -30.58 34.65 -4.51
CA LEU A 292 -31.03 33.76 -3.43
C LEU A 292 -31.32 34.50 -2.12
N LYS A 293 -31.15 35.83 -2.07
CA LYS A 293 -31.36 36.69 -0.89
C LYS A 293 -30.61 36.16 0.34
N LEU A 294 -29.37 35.76 0.13
CA LEU A 294 -28.47 35.27 1.16
C LEU A 294 -27.77 36.46 1.84
N ARG A 295 -27.61 36.38 3.17
CA ARG A 295 -26.90 37.38 3.97
C ARG A 295 -25.67 36.75 4.56
N GLN A 296 -24.57 37.49 4.67
CA GLN A 296 -23.36 36.95 5.30
C GLN A 296 -23.68 36.55 6.74
N ASP A 297 -23.18 35.39 7.16
CA ASP A 297 -23.49 34.76 8.45
C ASP A 297 -22.89 35.54 9.63
#